data_AF-A0A3L8P019-F1
#
_entry.id   AF-A0A3L8P019-F1
#
_cell.length_a   1.000
_cell.length_b   1.000
_cell.length_c   1.000
_cell.angle_alpha   90.00
_cell.angle_beta   90.00
_cell.angle_gamma   90.00
#
_symmetry.space_group_name_H-M   'P 1'
#
loop_
_entity.id
_entity.type
_entity.pdbx_description
1 polymer ?
#
loop_
_entity_poly.entity_id
_entity_poly.type
_entity_poly.pdbx_seq_one_letter_code
_entity_poly.pdbx_strand_id
1 'polypeptide(L)'
;MSGLEAVARVRRVREEDSRYGLLMAEREVNRAGEQVARLDRQLTSHGTTTVSSAGELVQLRQGLLALGELLQQAREDLESAQNVSLSARAHWQADRTRLRSIEMLQERRRDEARAERARAEARSQDEVATQLWLRTRTTGPVAS
;
A
#
# COMPACT_ATOMS: atom_id res chain seq x y z
N MET A 1 2.78 -17.16 21.04
CA MET A 1 2.94 -16.22 19.90
C MET A 1 4.42 -15.95 19.70
N SER A 2 4.94 -16.22 18.50
CA SER A 2 6.33 -15.89 18.17
C SER A 2 6.50 -14.37 18.06
N GLY A 3 7.64 -13.82 18.50
CA GLY A 3 7.92 -12.38 18.38
C GLY A 3 7.75 -11.84 16.96
N LEU A 4 8.02 -12.67 15.94
CA LEU A 4 7.88 -12.31 14.53
C LEU A 4 6.41 -12.16 14.08
N GLU A 5 5.47 -12.89 14.69
CA GLU A 5 4.03 -12.76 14.40
C GLU A 5 3.47 -11.45 14.95
N ALA A 6 3.91 -11.06 16.15
CA ALA A 6 3.54 -9.78 16.74
C ALA A 6 4.03 -8.61 15.87
N VAL A 7 5.26 -8.68 15.37
CA VAL A 7 5.82 -7.66 14.47
C VAL A 7 5.05 -7.60 13.15
N ALA A 8 4.73 -8.75 12.53
CA ALA A 8 3.94 -8.78 11.30
C ALA A 8 2.56 -8.14 11.48
N ARG A 9 1.89 -8.40 12.61
CA ARG A 9 0.60 -7.78 12.93
C ARG A 9 0.71 -6.26 13.04
N VAL A 10 1.69 -5.74 13.78
CA VAL A 10 1.90 -4.28 13.90
C VAL A 10 2.20 -3.66 12.53
N ARG A 11 2.98 -4.34 11.69
CA ARG A 11 3.32 -3.86 10.34
C ARG A 11 2.12 -3.85 9.41
N ARG A 12 1.21 -4.82 9.53
CA ARG A 12 -0.06 -4.81 8.79
C ARG A 12 -0.91 -3.60 9.14
N VAL A 13 -1.08 -3.33 10.44
CA VAL A 13 -1.82 -2.14 10.89
C VAL A 13 -1.20 -0.85 10.37
N ARG A 14 0.13 -0.73 10.37
CA ARG A 14 0.82 0.44 9.79
C ARG A 14 0.66 0.56 8.28
N GLU A 15 0.68 -0.55 7.56
CA GLU A 15 0.43 -0.55 6.11
C GLU A 15 -1.02 -0.17 5.80
N GLU A 16 -2.00 -0.66 6.58
CA GLU A 16 -3.40 -0.28 6.44
C GLU A 16 -3.63 1.22 6.75
N ASP A 17 -3.01 1.73 7.81
CA ASP A 17 -3.08 3.14 8.20
C ASP A 17 -2.44 4.06 7.14
N SER A 18 -1.23 3.73 6.67
CA SER A 18 -0.58 4.48 5.59
C SER A 18 -1.35 4.41 4.26
N ARG A 19 -2.00 3.27 3.98
CA ARG A 19 -2.90 3.13 2.83
C ARG A 19 -4.13 4.04 2.96
N TYR A 20 -4.73 4.12 4.14
CA TYR A 20 -5.83 5.04 4.39
C TYR A 20 -5.39 6.50 4.22
N GLY A 21 -4.22 6.86 4.76
CA GLY A 21 -3.61 8.18 4.57
C GLY A 21 -3.40 8.53 3.10
N LEU A 22 -2.90 7.58 2.29
CA LEU A 22 -2.76 7.76 0.84
C LEU A 22 -4.11 8.00 0.16
N LEU A 23 -5.13 7.22 0.46
CA LEU A 23 -6.47 7.40 -0.12
C LEU A 23 -7.06 8.77 0.21
N MET A 24 -6.84 9.27 1.43
CA MET A 24 -7.28 10.61 1.82
C MET A 24 -6.50 11.70 1.07
N ALA A 25 -5.18 11.55 0.91
CA ALA A 25 -4.38 12.50 0.15
C ALA A 25 -4.75 12.52 -1.34
N GLU A 26 -5.03 11.36 -1.95
CA GLU A 26 -5.48 11.28 -3.35
C GLU A 26 -6.87 11.92 -3.55
N ARG A 27 -7.77 11.80 -2.57
CA ARG A 27 -9.05 12.52 -2.58
C ARG A 27 -8.87 14.03 -2.53
N GLU A 28 -7.92 14.51 -1.73
CA GLU A 28 -7.64 15.95 -1.66
C GLU A 28 -7.07 16.49 -2.97
N VAL A 29 -6.17 15.74 -3.62
CA VAL A 29 -5.68 16.08 -4.97
C VAL A 29 -6.83 16.20 -5.97
N ASN A 30 -7.77 15.24 -5.96
CA ASN A 30 -8.92 15.28 -6.86
C ASN A 30 -9.81 16.49 -6.57
N ARG A 31 -10.10 16.77 -5.29
CA ARG A 31 -10.90 17.92 -4.87
C ARG A 31 -10.26 19.24 -5.30
N ALA A 32 -8.95 19.41 -5.06
CA ALA A 32 -8.22 20.60 -5.48
C ALA A 32 -8.17 20.73 -7.01
N GLY A 33 -8.02 19.61 -7.74
CA GLY A 33 -8.08 19.58 -9.20
C GLY A 33 -9.44 20.01 -9.76
N GLU A 34 -10.53 19.53 -9.16
CA GLU A 34 -11.89 19.94 -9.50
C GLU A 34 -12.13 21.42 -9.25
N GLN A 35 -11.58 21.97 -8.15
CA GLN A 35 -11.63 23.39 -7.83
C GLN A 35 -10.93 24.24 -8.90
N VAL A 36 -9.70 23.87 -9.28
CA VAL A 36 -8.95 24.54 -10.35
C VAL A 36 -9.73 24.50 -11.66
N ALA A 37 -10.22 23.31 -12.06
CA ALA A 37 -10.99 23.16 -13.29
C ALA A 37 -12.30 23.97 -13.27
N ARG A 38 -12.94 24.12 -12.10
CA ARG A 38 -14.15 24.94 -11.95
C ARG A 38 -13.83 26.43 -12.14
N LEU A 39 -12.80 26.94 -11.48
CA LEU A 39 -12.39 28.34 -11.58
C LEU A 39 -11.91 28.69 -13.00
N ASP A 40 -11.18 27.79 -13.64
CA ASP A 40 -10.70 27.96 -15.02
C ASP A 40 -11.88 28.05 -16.03
N ARG A 41 -12.91 27.21 -15.86
CA ARG A 41 -14.16 27.30 -16.64
C ARG A 41 -14.90 28.63 -16.39
N GLN A 42 -14.95 29.09 -15.14
CA GLN A 42 -15.57 30.39 -14.82
C GLN A 42 -14.82 31.54 -15.48
N LEU A 43 -13.48 31.55 -15.38
CA LEU A 43 -12.63 32.56 -16.02
C LEU A 43 -12.85 32.60 -17.54
N THR A 44 -12.85 31.43 -18.19
CA THR A 44 -13.10 31.30 -19.63
C THR A 44 -14.50 31.80 -20.01
N SER A 45 -15.52 31.42 -19.24
CA SER A 45 -16.90 31.87 -19.48
C SER A 45 -17.02 33.40 -19.38
N HIS A 46 -16.43 34.02 -18.36
CA HIS A 46 -16.47 35.48 -18.18
C HIS A 46 -15.66 36.22 -19.25
N GLY A 47 -14.57 35.62 -19.75
CA GLY A 47 -13.78 36.18 -20.84
C GLY A 47 -14.54 36.32 -22.17
N THR A 48 -15.62 35.55 -22.35
CA THR A 48 -16.49 35.64 -23.54
C THR A 48 -17.67 36.60 -23.40
N THR A 49 -17.86 37.19 -22.21
CA THR A 49 -18.98 38.09 -21.94
C THR A 49 -18.84 39.39 -22.73
N THR A 50 -19.88 39.72 -23.50
CA THR A 50 -19.98 41.03 -24.16
C THR A 50 -20.51 42.06 -23.16
N VAL A 51 -19.87 43.23 -23.11
CA VAL A 51 -20.26 44.34 -22.24
C VAL A 51 -20.76 45.51 -23.09
N SER A 52 -21.84 46.16 -22.64
CA SER A 52 -22.52 47.24 -23.36
C SER A 52 -22.29 48.62 -22.74
N SER A 53 -21.68 48.67 -21.56
CA SER A 53 -21.37 49.92 -20.87
C SER A 53 -19.97 49.93 -20.23
N ALA A 54 -19.44 51.13 -20.00
CA ALA A 54 -18.15 51.29 -19.30
C ALA A 54 -18.22 50.77 -17.84
N GLY A 55 -19.38 50.90 -17.19
CA GLY A 55 -19.60 50.37 -15.84
C GLY A 55 -19.53 48.83 -15.80
N GLU A 56 -20.18 48.17 -16.76
CA GLU A 56 -20.11 46.70 -16.93
C GLU A 56 -18.68 46.23 -17.22
N LEU A 57 -17.92 46.97 -18.03
CA LEU A 57 -16.53 46.65 -18.31
C LEU A 57 -15.66 46.70 -17.04
N VAL A 58 -15.83 47.72 -16.20
CA VAL A 58 -15.09 47.84 -14.93
C VAL A 58 -15.45 46.70 -13.99
N GLN A 59 -16.73 46.35 -13.87
CA GLN A 59 -17.20 45.23 -13.04
C GLN A 59 -16.65 43.89 -13.54
N LEU A 60 -16.71 43.64 -14.86
CA LEU A 60 -16.15 42.44 -15.47
C LEU A 60 -14.65 42.31 -15.19
N ARG A 61 -13.90 43.41 -15.35
CA ARG A 61 -12.47 43.43 -15.06
C ARG A 61 -12.17 43.10 -13.60
N GLN A 62 -12.90 43.69 -12.65
CA GLN A 62 -12.72 43.40 -11.22
C GLN A 62 -13.02 41.94 -10.90
N GLY A 63 -14.11 41.39 -11.46
CA GLY A 63 -14.46 39.98 -11.31
C GLY A 63 -13.39 39.04 -11.87
N LEU A 64 -12.86 39.34 -13.06
CA LEU A 64 -11.78 38.55 -13.68
C LEU A 64 -10.48 38.60 -12.88
N LEU A 65 -10.12 39.75 -12.31
CA LEU A 65 -8.95 39.87 -11.43
C LEU A 65 -9.12 39.01 -10.18
N ALA A 66 -10.26 39.11 -9.50
CA ALA A 66 -10.55 38.30 -8.31
C ALA A 66 -10.56 36.79 -8.63
N LEU A 67 -11.14 36.38 -9.76
CA LEU A 67 -11.11 34.99 -10.22
C LEU A 67 -9.68 34.51 -10.54
N GLY A 68 -8.84 35.38 -11.10
CA GLY A 68 -7.44 35.09 -11.36
C GLY A 68 -6.65 34.82 -10.08
N GLU A 69 -6.85 35.64 -9.05
CA GLU A 69 -6.24 35.44 -7.72
C GLU A 69 -6.71 34.12 -7.08
N LEU A 70 -8.02 33.84 -7.11
CA LEU A 70 -8.57 32.59 -6.59
C LEU A 70 -8.05 31.36 -7.36
N LEU A 71 -7.88 31.47 -8.68
CA LEU A 71 -7.33 30.40 -9.50
C LEU A 71 -5.86 30.14 -9.17
N GLN A 72 -5.09 31.20 -8.93
CA GLN A 72 -3.70 31.07 -8.52
C GLN A 72 -3.58 30.36 -7.16
N GLN A 73 -4.37 30.78 -6.17
CA GLN A 73 -4.41 30.11 -4.87
C GLN A 73 -4.82 28.63 -5.01
N ALA A 74 -5.85 28.34 -5.81
CA ALA A 74 -6.30 26.97 -6.02
C ALA A 74 -5.24 26.08 -6.69
N ARG A 75 -4.38 26.65 -7.55
CA ARG A 75 -3.25 25.93 -8.16
C ARG A 75 -2.16 25.62 -7.14
N GLU A 76 -1.86 26.57 -6.25
CA GLU A 76 -0.91 26.36 -5.14
C GLU A 76 -1.44 25.29 -4.17
N ASP A 77 -2.74 25.30 -3.87
CA ASP A 77 -3.38 24.28 -3.04
C ASP A 77 -3.30 22.89 -3.71
N LEU A 78 -3.52 22.82 -5.03
CA LEU A 78 -3.38 21.58 -5.80
C LEU A 78 -1.93 21.05 -5.78
N GLU A 79 -0.94 21.92 -5.98
CA GLU A 79 0.47 21.53 -5.91
C GLU A 79 0.83 21.00 -4.51
N SER A 80 0.37 21.68 -3.46
CA SER A 80 0.53 21.24 -2.08
C SER A 80 -0.10 19.86 -1.84
N ALA A 81 -1.35 19.65 -2.28
CA ALA A 81 -2.03 18.37 -2.17
C ALA A 81 -1.29 17.24 -2.93
N GLN A 82 -0.74 17.55 -4.11
CA GLN A 82 0.06 16.59 -4.90
C GLN A 82 1.34 16.19 -4.15
N ASN A 83 2.04 17.16 -3.56
CA ASN A 83 3.24 16.90 -2.75
C ASN A 83 2.92 16.01 -1.53
N VAL A 84 1.80 16.27 -0.85
CA VAL A 84 1.32 15.42 0.26
C VAL A 84 0.99 14.01 -0.22
N SER A 85 0.29 13.86 -1.36
CA SER A 85 -0.03 12.55 -1.95
C SER A 85 1.22 11.76 -2.35
N LEU A 86 2.22 12.41 -2.94
CA LEU A 86 3.51 11.80 -3.26
C LEU A 86 4.22 11.28 -2.00
N SER A 87 4.26 12.09 -0.94
CA SER A 87 4.82 11.69 0.35
C SER A 87 4.05 10.51 0.97
N ALA A 88 2.72 10.56 0.97
CA ALA A 88 1.87 9.47 1.48
C ALA A 88 2.08 8.17 0.69
N ARG A 89 2.25 8.26 -0.63
CA ARG A 89 2.52 7.10 -1.50
C ARG A 89 3.88 6.47 -1.17
N ALA A 90 4.92 7.28 -0.99
CA ALA A 90 6.23 6.80 -0.60
C ALA A 90 6.20 6.10 0.77
N HIS A 91 5.49 6.67 1.75
CA HIS A 91 5.31 6.06 3.07
C HIS A 91 4.59 4.70 2.98
N TRP A 92 3.47 4.64 2.26
CA TRP A 92 2.73 3.39 2.07
C TRP A 92 3.59 2.31 1.39
N GLN A 93 4.32 2.67 0.32
CA GLN A 93 5.22 1.73 -0.36
C GLN A 93 6.31 1.19 0.57
N ALA A 94 6.88 2.04 1.42
CA ALA A 94 7.90 1.64 2.38
C ALA A 94 7.33 0.66 3.42
N ASP A 95 6.13 0.91 3.96
CA ASP A 95 5.49 0.01 4.92
C ASP A 95 5.03 -1.30 4.29
N ARG A 96 4.52 -1.25 3.06
CA ARG A 96 4.17 -2.44 2.28
C ARG A 96 5.39 -3.32 2.02
N THR A 97 6.52 -2.72 1.65
CA THR A 97 7.79 -3.43 1.41
C THR A 97 8.27 -4.10 2.69
N ARG A 98 8.29 -3.38 3.82
CA ARG A 98 8.69 -3.93 5.12
C ARG A 98 7.81 -5.09 5.56
N LEU A 99 6.48 -4.97 5.40
CA LEU A 99 5.54 -6.04 5.70
C LEU A 99 5.85 -7.28 4.84
N ARG A 100 6.05 -7.08 3.53
CA ARG A 100 6.33 -8.18 2.61
C ARG A 100 7.62 -8.93 2.97
N SER A 101 8.67 -8.23 3.36
CA SER A 101 9.92 -8.85 3.82
C SER A 101 9.70 -9.75 5.05
N ILE A 102 8.86 -9.34 5.99
CA ILE A 102 8.54 -10.14 7.18
C ILE A 102 7.70 -11.37 6.81
N GLU A 103 6.71 -11.21 5.93
CA GLU A 103 5.89 -12.32 5.45
C GLU A 103 6.75 -13.39 4.76
N MET A 104 7.70 -12.97 3.91
CA MET A 104 8.64 -13.88 3.26
C MET A 104 9.54 -14.62 4.27
N LEU A 105 9.99 -13.96 5.33
CA LEU A 105 10.77 -14.61 6.38
C LEU A 105 9.95 -15.65 7.16
N GLN A 106 8.68 -15.33 7.45
CA GLN A 106 7.77 -16.28 8.11
C GLN A 106 7.49 -17.50 7.23
N GLU A 107 7.26 -17.29 5.93
CA GLU A 107 7.09 -18.36 4.94
C GLU A 107 8.31 -19.28 4.93
N ARG A 108 9.52 -18.72 4.77
CA ARG A 108 10.76 -19.49 4.79
C ARG A 108 10.92 -20.33 6.06
N ARG A 109 10.64 -19.76 7.24
CA ARG A 109 10.74 -20.51 8.52
C ARG A 109 9.73 -21.64 8.61
N ARG A 110 8.52 -21.45 8.07
CA ARG A 110 7.51 -22.53 8.00
C ARG A 110 7.97 -23.65 7.08
N ASP A 111 8.58 -23.30 5.95
CA ASP A 111 9.10 -24.27 4.99
C ASP A 111 10.25 -25.09 5.60
N GLU A 112 11.20 -24.43 6.26
CA GLU A 112 12.30 -25.05 6.98
C GLU A 112 11.78 -26.02 8.06
N ALA A 113 10.78 -25.59 8.85
CA ALA A 113 10.18 -26.42 9.88
C ALA A 113 9.38 -27.61 9.31
N ARG A 114 8.77 -27.47 8.13
CA ARG A 114 8.15 -28.61 7.42
C ARG A 114 9.21 -29.58 6.91
N ALA A 115 10.29 -29.07 6.32
CA ALA A 115 11.38 -29.88 5.80
C ALA A 115 12.12 -30.65 6.90
N GLU A 116 12.35 -30.06 8.08
CA GLU A 116 12.95 -30.77 9.22
C GLU A 116 12.01 -31.85 9.76
N ARG A 117 10.70 -31.56 9.88
CA ARG A 117 9.72 -32.58 10.29
C ARG A 117 9.68 -33.77 9.32
N ALA A 118 9.64 -33.50 8.02
CA ALA A 118 9.70 -34.55 6.99
C ALA A 118 10.98 -35.39 7.09
N ARG A 119 12.14 -34.75 7.34
CA ARG A 119 13.42 -35.46 7.55
C ARG A 119 13.43 -36.28 8.84
N ALA A 120 12.83 -35.79 9.93
CA ALA A 120 12.69 -36.54 11.18
C ALA A 120 11.77 -37.75 11.03
N GLU A 121 10.64 -37.59 10.33
CA GLU A 121 9.70 -38.68 10.02
C GLU A 121 10.35 -39.75 9.15
N ALA A 122 11.09 -39.37 8.10
CA ALA A 122 11.83 -40.32 7.26
C ALA A 122 12.86 -41.12 8.06
N ARG A 123 13.66 -40.45 8.92
CA ARG A 123 14.62 -41.14 9.81
C ARG A 123 13.92 -42.13 10.74
N SER A 124 12.79 -41.75 11.33
CA SER A 124 12.00 -42.64 12.19
C SER A 124 11.49 -43.87 11.43
N GLN A 125 11.03 -43.71 10.19
CA GLN A 125 10.57 -44.82 9.36
C GLN A 125 11.71 -45.78 9.00
N ASP A 126 12.88 -45.25 8.64
CA ASP A 126 14.07 -46.05 8.34
C ASP A 126 14.56 -46.86 9.55
N GLU A 127 14.53 -46.26 10.74
CA GLU A 127 14.86 -46.94 12.00
C GLU A 127 13.90 -48.10 12.28
N VAL A 128 12.58 -47.88 12.14
CA VAL A 128 11.56 -48.92 12.31
C VAL A 128 11.75 -50.05 11.29
N ALA A 129 11.97 -49.71 10.01
CA ALA A 129 12.20 -50.68 8.95
C ALA A 129 13.45 -51.54 9.24
N THR A 130 14.53 -50.90 9.70
CA THR A 130 15.78 -51.58 10.08
C THR A 130 15.56 -52.54 11.25
N GLN A 131 14.83 -52.13 12.29
CA GLN A 131 14.51 -52.99 13.43
C GLN A 131 13.66 -54.21 13.03
N LEU A 132 12.66 -54.03 12.17
CA LEU A 132 11.82 -55.12 11.65
C LEU A 132 12.64 -56.11 10.82
N TRP A 133 13.51 -55.60 9.96
CA TRP A 133 14.41 -56.43 9.15
C TRP A 133 15.38 -57.25 10.01
N LEU A 134 15.99 -56.63 11.03
CA LEU A 134 16.87 -57.32 11.97
C LEU A 134 16.14 -58.42 12.75
N ARG A 135 14.92 -58.15 13.24
CA ARG A 135 14.10 -59.16 13.94
C ARG A 135 13.80 -60.36 13.05
N THR A 136 13.44 -60.12 11.79
CA THR A 136 13.11 -61.20 10.84
C THR A 136 14.32 -62.08 10.55
N ARG A 137 15.54 -61.51 10.52
CA ARG A 137 16.77 -62.29 10.32
C ARG A 137 17.22 -63.08 11.54
N THR A 138 17.03 -62.55 12.75
CA THR A 138 17.41 -63.27 13.98
C THR A 138 16.41 -64.37 14.38
N THR A 139 15.18 -64.31 13.87
CA THR A 139 14.15 -65.37 14.07
C THR A 139 14.07 -66.36 12.89
N GLY A 140 15.00 -66.32 11.95
CA GLY A 140 15.14 -67.34 10.90
C GLY A 140 15.37 -68.74 11.49
N PRO A 141 14.84 -69.80 10.85
CA PRO A 141 14.55 -71.08 11.48
C PRO A 141 15.80 -71.79 12.01
N VAL A 142 15.73 -72.27 13.25
CA VAL A 142 16.65 -73.28 13.77
C VAL A 142 16.45 -74.53 12.92
N ALA A 143 17.37 -74.79 12.00
CA ALA A 143 17.40 -76.01 11.21
C ALA A 143 17.47 -77.21 12.16
N SER A 144 16.43 -78.05 12.10
CA SER A 144 16.38 -79.39 12.69
C SER A 144 16.75 -80.43 11.62
#